data_AF-A0A5K3FCJ3-F1
#
_entry.id   AF-A0A5K3FCJ3-F1
#
_cell.length_a   1.000
_cell.length_b   1.000
_cell.length_c   1.000
_cell.angle_alpha   90.00
_cell.angle_beta   90.00
_cell.angle_gamma   90.00
#
_symmetry.space_group_name_H-M   'P 1'
#
loop_
_entity.id
_entity.type
_entity.pdbx_description
1 polymer ?
#
loop_
_entity_poly.entity_id
_entity_poly.type
_entity_poly.pdbx_seq_one_letter_code
_entity_poly.pdbx_strand_id
1 'polypeptide(L)'
;MFKQDKDTSRPRETLPVLSGLNFPIDDVEPQSLKWVYTHWAKMLLRSAALISLISVSANTPKTFGYVPSLMYVTFAVDIMVACLLTVEMVTKMCIQGLTAPSTNQSMSVNVDSSSRRNRAYFQQSWNCFDAFMVFCLWASIVLQCFELRATWKAGEEEQKFWRQYGWLSVVRCPRPLILIRVFRAVLKLQLPPSRVNAIFQRSTHQIYNVSVFLLFFMSLYGLLGVQFFGDELNYHCVSKTANESNLLKSDLAIPDSYCDPFAPEMDSQCPKNMKCVRARTSIADEGSYASFEAFHISIFTVYQASSQEGWVFIMYRAMDCLAPWKGVAYFITMIFMLAWLVKNVFIAVLTETFAEIRVQFQQMWSPRIATDTDFSKIFQFDGISWKLVPVHESKSRGLAPRFVEETLLKSTGFNIFIMLLVLANAITAAGQHFNHHRVRHDEFDGNVQMDGFYFAELSFTIVFNLEAAFKIWCLGWRAYWSRSLFKFELMLCIGTTLHCIPQLYRTEFTYLSVMRIVRLIKASPMLEDFCFKIFGPGKKLGSLVLFTTCLLVITSTFSLQLFCFFQAFDKDFDRFETFPKVC
;
A
#
# COMPACT_ATOMS: atom_id res chain seq x y z
N MET A 1 58.07 46.67 14.72
CA MET A 1 57.98 47.62 13.59
C MET A 1 56.73 47.24 12.79
N PHE A 2 55.73 48.13 12.85
CA PHE A 2 54.46 48.24 12.10
C PHE A 2 53.41 47.12 12.06
N LYS A 3 52.33 47.47 12.79
CA LYS A 3 50.92 47.07 12.87
C LYS A 3 50.13 47.39 11.59
N GLN A 4 49.14 46.58 11.20
CA GLN A 4 47.80 47.08 10.79
C GLN A 4 46.74 45.98 10.55
N ASP A 5 45.62 46.12 11.27
CA ASP A 5 44.30 45.53 11.01
C ASP A 5 43.70 45.98 9.67
N LYS A 6 42.80 45.16 9.10
CA LYS A 6 41.83 45.63 8.10
C LYS A 6 40.53 44.82 8.14
N ASP A 7 39.55 45.39 8.86
CA ASP A 7 38.13 45.34 8.53
C ASP A 7 37.84 46.26 7.32
N THR A 8 36.85 45.93 6.48
CA THR A 8 36.14 46.85 5.53
C THR A 8 35.01 46.06 4.85
N SER A 9 33.75 46.15 5.28
CA SER A 9 32.72 47.17 4.96
C SER A 9 32.36 47.32 3.47
N ARG A 10 31.12 46.95 3.14
CA ARG A 10 30.41 47.16 1.86
C ARG A 10 30.15 48.66 1.59
N PRO A 11 30.10 49.12 0.32
CA PRO A 11 29.54 50.42 -0.01
C PRO A 11 28.03 50.34 -0.29
N ARG A 12 27.31 51.40 0.12
CA ARG A 12 25.94 51.75 -0.25
C ARG A 12 25.95 52.48 -1.59
N GLU A 13 24.95 52.22 -2.43
CA GLU A 13 24.43 53.20 -3.39
C GLU A 13 22.98 53.52 -3.04
N THR A 14 22.66 54.81 -3.17
CA THR A 14 21.40 55.47 -2.81
C THR A 14 20.65 55.82 -4.08
N LEU A 15 19.31 55.71 -4.07
CA LEU A 15 18.42 56.30 -5.07
C LEU A 15 17.23 56.97 -4.35
N PRO A 16 16.64 58.03 -4.93
CA PRO A 16 16.04 59.13 -4.19
C PRO A 16 14.55 58.96 -3.87
N VAL A 17 14.14 59.81 -2.93
CA VAL A 17 12.81 60.09 -2.41
C VAL A 17 11.82 60.52 -3.51
N LEU A 18 10.62 59.95 -3.49
CA LEU A 18 9.40 60.65 -3.91
C LEU A 18 8.30 60.41 -2.87
N SER A 19 7.90 61.51 -2.24
CA SER A 19 6.94 61.61 -1.15
C SER A 19 5.49 61.72 -1.63
N GLY A 20 4.57 61.12 -0.89
CA GLY A 20 3.22 61.66 -0.70
C GLY A 20 2.06 60.80 -1.22
N LEU A 21 1.50 59.96 -0.35
CA LEU A 21 0.06 59.86 -0.06
C LEU A 21 -0.16 58.75 1.00
N ASN A 22 -0.20 59.16 2.28
CA ASN A 22 -0.64 58.31 3.37
C ASN A 22 -2.18 58.32 3.40
N PHE A 23 -2.81 57.19 3.07
CA PHE A 23 -4.11 56.82 3.61
C PHE A 23 -3.86 55.84 4.78
N PRO A 24 -4.40 56.06 5.98
CA PRO A 24 -4.29 55.09 7.06
C PRO A 24 -5.32 53.99 6.79
N ILE A 25 -4.88 52.91 6.15
CA ILE A 25 -5.57 51.63 6.27
C ILE A 25 -4.75 50.85 7.28
N ASP A 26 -5.37 50.47 8.38
CA ASP A 26 -4.76 49.65 9.43
C ASP A 26 -4.22 48.34 8.83
N ASP A 27 -2.93 48.33 8.47
CA ASP A 27 -2.16 47.14 8.10
C ASP A 27 -1.82 46.32 9.36
N VAL A 28 -2.86 45.82 10.04
CA VAL A 28 -2.69 44.78 11.05
C VAL A 28 -2.60 43.43 10.34
N GLU A 29 -1.34 43.03 10.12
CA GLU A 29 -0.83 41.66 9.95
C GLU A 29 -1.08 40.85 8.66
N PRO A 30 -0.10 40.88 7.72
CA PRO A 30 0.18 39.77 6.82
C PRO A 30 1.19 38.74 7.40
N GLN A 31 1.63 38.88 8.65
CA GLN A 31 2.57 37.95 9.30
C GLN A 31 1.87 36.79 10.02
N SER A 32 0.77 37.05 10.73
CA SER A 32 0.05 36.01 11.48
C SER A 32 -0.47 34.92 10.54
N LEU A 33 -1.04 35.26 9.39
CA LEU A 33 -1.58 34.32 8.39
C LEU A 33 -0.51 33.44 7.69
N LYS A 34 0.78 33.79 7.73
CA LYS A 34 1.84 33.02 7.04
C LYS A 34 2.22 31.71 7.74
N TRP A 35 1.69 31.45 8.93
CA TRP A 35 1.96 30.25 9.72
C TRP A 35 1.71 28.94 8.92
N VAL A 36 0.73 28.93 8.02
CA VAL A 36 0.36 27.77 7.18
C VAL A 36 1.53 27.27 6.32
N TYR A 37 2.47 28.15 5.96
CA TYR A 37 3.62 27.78 5.13
C TYR A 37 4.82 27.28 5.93
N THR A 38 4.77 27.33 7.27
CA THR A 38 5.86 26.85 8.14
C THR A 38 6.04 25.32 8.05
N HIS A 39 7.24 24.85 8.38
CA HIS A 39 7.53 23.41 8.39
C HIS A 39 6.66 22.66 9.41
N TRP A 40 6.50 23.23 10.61
CA TRP A 40 5.69 22.66 11.68
C TRP A 40 4.22 22.55 11.30
N ALA A 41 3.62 23.60 10.73
CA ALA A 41 2.24 23.55 10.24
C ALA A 41 2.06 22.46 9.17
N LYS A 42 2.99 22.34 8.23
CA LYS A 42 2.96 21.29 7.20
C LYS A 42 3.08 19.88 7.78
N MET A 43 3.85 19.69 8.85
CA MET A 43 3.94 18.39 9.54
C MET A 43 2.64 18.08 10.28
N LEU A 44 2.10 19.04 11.02
CA LEU A 44 0.85 18.90 11.76
C LEU A 44 -0.34 18.59 10.85
N LEU A 45 -0.45 19.26 9.71
CA LEU A 45 -1.54 19.01 8.76
C LEU A 45 -1.42 17.64 8.07
N ARG A 46 -0.20 17.09 7.96
CA ARG A 46 0.02 15.73 7.44
C ARG A 46 -0.28 14.67 8.49
N SER A 47 0.10 14.89 9.74
CA SER A 47 -0.30 14.00 10.83
C SER A 47 -1.82 14.01 11.02
N ALA A 48 -2.48 15.16 10.89
CA ALA A 48 -3.94 15.26 10.90
C ALA A 48 -4.59 14.43 9.77
N ALA A 49 -4.01 14.43 8.57
CA ALA A 49 -4.50 13.60 7.46
C ALA A 49 -4.35 12.09 7.75
N LEU A 50 -3.23 11.66 8.34
CA LEU A 50 -3.04 10.27 8.78
C LEU A 50 -4.03 9.88 9.89
N ILE A 51 -4.24 10.77 10.86
CA ILE A 51 -5.19 10.56 11.95
C ILE A 51 -6.62 10.46 11.40
N SER A 52 -6.99 11.29 10.42
CA SER A 52 -8.31 11.18 9.77
C SER A 52 -8.50 9.84 9.05
N LEU A 53 -7.43 9.26 8.49
CA LEU A 53 -7.50 7.95 7.84
C LEU A 53 -7.72 6.83 8.86
N ILE A 54 -7.02 6.89 10.00
CA ILE A 54 -7.20 5.95 11.11
C ILE A 54 -8.62 6.08 11.70
N SER A 55 -9.12 7.31 11.81
CA SER A 55 -10.48 7.57 12.29
C SER A 55 -11.53 6.92 11.39
N VAL A 56 -11.44 7.13 10.06
CA VAL A 56 -12.40 6.54 9.11
C VAL A 56 -12.25 5.01 8.99
N SER A 57 -11.04 4.45 9.15
CA SER A 57 -10.87 2.99 9.15
C SER A 57 -11.46 2.32 10.39
N ALA A 58 -11.49 3.04 11.52
CA ALA A 58 -12.12 2.59 12.77
C ALA A 58 -13.64 2.83 12.82
N ASN A 59 -14.19 3.65 11.91
CA ASN A 59 -15.59 4.04 11.91
C ASN A 59 -16.45 3.02 11.15
N THR A 60 -16.78 1.89 11.81
CA THR A 60 -17.70 0.88 11.30
C THR A 60 -18.64 0.36 12.41
N PRO A 61 -19.87 -0.06 12.07
CA PRO A 61 -20.84 -0.51 13.07
C PRO A 61 -20.36 -1.69 13.91
N LYS A 62 -19.66 -2.68 13.31
CA LYS A 62 -19.09 -3.81 14.08
C LYS A 62 -17.95 -3.40 14.99
N THR A 63 -17.10 -2.47 14.56
CA THR A 63 -16.01 -1.98 15.41
C THR A 63 -16.58 -1.27 16.65
N PHE A 64 -17.68 -0.53 16.49
CA PHE A 64 -18.40 0.06 17.63
C PHE A 64 -19.10 -0.99 18.50
N GLY A 65 -19.58 -2.08 17.92
CA GLY A 65 -20.10 -3.24 18.66
C GLY A 65 -19.04 -3.89 19.56
N TYR A 66 -17.79 -4.00 19.09
CA TYR A 66 -16.68 -4.53 19.90
C TYR A 66 -16.18 -3.54 20.95
N VAL A 67 -16.04 -2.26 20.58
CA VAL A 67 -15.51 -1.21 21.45
C VAL A 67 -16.39 0.05 21.37
N PRO A 68 -17.43 0.18 22.23
CA PRO A 68 -18.38 1.29 22.16
C PRO A 68 -17.74 2.67 22.39
N SER A 69 -16.67 2.74 23.18
CA SER A 69 -15.93 4.00 23.44
C SER A 69 -15.30 4.58 22.17
N LEU A 70 -15.00 3.76 21.17
CA LEU A 70 -14.36 4.17 19.93
C LEU A 70 -15.26 5.09 19.09
N MET A 71 -16.58 4.98 19.24
CA MET A 71 -17.54 5.85 18.56
C MET A 71 -17.38 7.33 18.96
N TYR A 72 -17.17 7.60 20.26
CA TYR A 72 -16.94 8.96 20.76
C TYR A 72 -15.53 9.45 20.43
N VAL A 73 -14.53 8.56 20.48
CA VAL A 73 -13.14 8.90 20.13
C VAL A 73 -13.03 9.31 18.65
N THR A 74 -13.59 8.52 17.73
CA THR A 74 -13.59 8.84 16.29
C THR A 74 -14.32 10.15 16.01
N PHE A 75 -15.45 10.39 16.68
CA PHE A 75 -16.19 11.65 16.56
C PHE A 75 -15.37 12.87 17.02
N ALA A 76 -14.73 12.80 18.19
CA ALA A 76 -13.90 13.87 18.71
C ALA A 76 -12.68 14.15 17.82
N VAL A 77 -12.04 13.09 17.33
CA VAL A 77 -10.90 13.18 16.40
C VAL A 77 -11.33 13.82 15.08
N ASP A 78 -12.48 13.43 14.53
CA ASP A 78 -12.99 13.98 13.28
C ASP A 78 -13.30 15.47 13.39
N ILE A 79 -13.91 15.92 14.49
CA ILE A 79 -14.13 17.36 14.76
C ILE A 79 -12.80 18.10 14.83
N MET A 80 -11.83 17.58 15.59
CA MET A 80 -10.52 18.21 15.73
C MET A 80 -9.82 18.35 14.37
N VAL A 81 -9.81 17.30 13.56
CA VAL A 81 -9.17 17.32 12.24
C VAL A 81 -9.94 18.23 11.27
N ALA A 82 -11.27 18.20 11.27
CA ALA A 82 -12.09 19.08 10.44
C ALA A 82 -11.82 20.56 10.77
N CYS A 83 -11.76 20.92 12.05
CA CYS A 83 -11.42 22.27 12.49
C CYS A 83 -10.01 22.70 12.06
N LEU A 84 -9.01 21.83 12.18
CA LEU A 84 -7.65 22.15 11.75
C LEU A 84 -7.57 22.39 10.23
N LEU A 85 -8.29 21.58 9.44
CA LEU A 85 -8.31 21.68 7.98
C LEU A 85 -9.17 22.84 7.47
N THR A 86 -10.26 23.19 8.15
CA THR A 86 -11.01 24.41 7.84
C THR A 86 -10.20 25.66 8.14
N VAL A 87 -9.49 25.71 9.27
CA VAL A 87 -8.63 26.85 9.61
C VAL A 87 -7.54 27.05 8.56
N GLU A 88 -6.93 25.96 8.07
CA GLU A 88 -6.02 26.04 6.93
C GLU A 88 -6.71 26.55 5.65
N MET A 89 -7.88 25.99 5.31
CA MET A 89 -8.64 26.37 4.12
C MET A 89 -8.99 27.86 4.13
N VAL A 90 -9.56 28.35 5.23
CA VAL A 90 -9.93 29.75 5.44
C VAL A 90 -8.70 30.64 5.39
N THR A 91 -7.60 30.26 6.06
CA THR A 91 -6.35 31.02 6.02
C THR A 91 -5.81 31.14 4.59
N LYS A 92 -5.82 30.07 3.81
CA LYS A 92 -5.41 30.10 2.40
C LYS A 92 -6.35 30.94 1.54
N MET A 93 -7.65 30.88 1.77
CA MET A 93 -8.64 31.71 1.08
C MET A 93 -8.42 33.20 1.36
N CYS A 94 -8.15 33.58 2.62
CA CYS A 94 -7.85 34.96 2.99
C CYS A 94 -6.55 35.48 2.34
N ILE A 95 -5.53 34.63 2.18
CA ILE A 95 -4.26 35.01 1.54
C ILE A 95 -4.37 35.12 0.02
N GLN A 96 -5.13 34.23 -0.63
CA GLN A 96 -5.16 34.08 -2.10
C GLN A 96 -6.34 34.79 -2.77
N GLY A 97 -7.36 35.18 -2.01
CA GLY A 97 -8.63 35.68 -2.55
C GLY A 97 -9.54 34.55 -3.06
N LEU A 98 -10.85 34.71 -2.89
CA LEU A 98 -11.86 33.69 -3.20
C LEU A 98 -12.08 33.53 -4.72
N THR A 99 -12.20 34.65 -5.42
CA THR A 99 -12.42 34.77 -6.86
C THR A 99 -11.47 35.83 -7.40
N ALA A 100 -10.92 35.61 -8.61
CA ALA A 100 -10.04 36.60 -9.22
C ALA A 100 -10.80 37.94 -9.36
N PRO A 101 -10.19 39.09 -9.01
CA PRO A 101 -10.82 40.36 -9.33
C PRO A 101 -10.96 40.45 -10.85
N SER A 102 -12.19 40.60 -11.33
CA SER A 102 -12.50 40.81 -12.75
C SER A 102 -11.90 42.14 -13.20
N THR A 103 -10.63 42.12 -13.58
CA THR A 103 -9.94 43.33 -14.03
C THR A 103 -9.87 43.29 -15.55
N ASN A 104 -10.86 43.91 -16.17
CA ASN A 104 -10.75 44.40 -17.54
C ASN A 104 -9.70 45.51 -17.57
N GLN A 105 -8.41 45.15 -17.63
CA GLN A 105 -7.41 46.09 -18.11
C GLN A 105 -6.20 45.37 -18.69
N SER A 106 -6.18 45.36 -20.01
CA SER A 106 -5.02 45.05 -20.84
C SER A 106 -3.89 46.04 -20.54
N MET A 107 -2.79 45.58 -19.95
CA MET A 107 -1.48 46.11 -20.32
C MET A 107 -0.38 45.07 -20.08
N SER A 108 0.28 44.73 -21.17
CA SER A 108 1.42 43.82 -21.29
C SER A 108 2.64 44.33 -20.53
N VAL A 109 3.08 43.60 -19.51
CA VAL A 109 4.46 43.64 -19.00
C VAL A 109 4.88 42.22 -18.60
N ASN A 110 6.08 41.83 -19.02
CA ASN A 110 6.69 40.50 -18.82
C ASN A 110 6.60 40.02 -17.37
N VAL A 111 5.83 38.95 -17.13
CA VAL A 111 5.59 38.36 -15.79
C VAL A 111 5.67 36.84 -15.88
N ASP A 112 6.90 36.30 -15.94
CA ASP A 112 7.12 34.84 -15.87
C ASP A 112 7.37 34.32 -14.44
N SER A 113 7.44 35.19 -13.43
CA SER A 113 7.69 34.79 -12.04
C SER A 113 6.62 35.19 -11.01
N SER A 114 5.78 36.20 -11.27
CA SER A 114 4.70 36.61 -10.33
C SER A 114 3.31 36.03 -10.68
N SER A 115 3.12 35.45 -11.87
CA SER A 115 1.86 34.82 -12.32
C SER A 115 1.41 33.62 -11.46
N ARG A 116 2.33 32.92 -10.77
CA ARG A 116 1.94 31.84 -9.82
C ARG A 116 1.32 32.34 -8.52
N ARG A 117 1.52 33.61 -8.16
CA ARG A 117 1.06 34.16 -6.88
C ARG A 117 -0.36 34.74 -6.95
N ASN A 118 -0.85 35.06 -8.16
CA ASN A 118 -2.16 35.69 -8.40
C ASN A 118 -3.20 34.73 -9.01
N ARG A 119 -3.22 33.46 -8.59
CA ARG A 119 -4.34 32.55 -8.91
C ARG A 119 -5.27 32.46 -7.70
N ALA A 120 -6.54 32.77 -7.92
CA ALA A 120 -7.58 32.63 -6.90
C ALA A 120 -7.64 31.20 -6.36
N TYR A 121 -8.09 31.04 -5.11
CA TYR A 121 -8.03 29.77 -4.38
C TYR A 121 -8.55 28.58 -5.20
N PHE A 122 -9.73 28.72 -5.84
CA PHE A 122 -10.38 27.65 -6.61
C PHE A 122 -9.77 27.36 -8.00
N GLN A 123 -8.91 28.24 -8.52
CA GLN A 123 -8.23 27.97 -9.79
C GLN A 123 -7.09 26.96 -9.64
N GLN A 124 -6.66 26.69 -8.40
CA GLN A 124 -5.66 25.65 -8.12
C GLN A 124 -6.37 24.32 -7.86
N SER A 125 -6.17 23.33 -8.74
CA SER A 125 -6.80 22.01 -8.64
C SER A 125 -6.58 21.34 -7.27
N TRP A 126 -5.40 21.55 -6.67
CA TRP A 126 -5.07 21.02 -5.34
C TRP A 126 -5.82 21.69 -4.18
N ASN A 127 -6.12 22.98 -4.29
CA ASN A 127 -6.91 23.68 -3.29
C ASN A 127 -8.40 23.30 -3.41
N CYS A 128 -8.88 23.09 -4.64
CA CYS A 128 -10.22 22.55 -4.88
C CYS A 128 -10.37 21.15 -4.27
N PHE A 129 -9.36 20.27 -4.45
CA PHE A 129 -9.32 18.97 -3.77
C PHE A 129 -9.32 19.11 -2.24
N ASP A 130 -8.45 19.96 -1.67
CA ASP A 130 -8.40 20.18 -0.23
C ASP A 130 -9.77 20.67 0.33
N ALA A 131 -10.48 21.54 -0.41
CA ALA A 131 -11.81 22.02 -0.04
C ALA A 131 -12.89 20.93 -0.14
N PHE A 132 -12.87 20.10 -1.19
CA PHE A 132 -13.77 18.94 -1.32
C PHE A 132 -13.57 17.95 -0.16
N MET A 133 -12.33 17.70 0.25
CA MET A 133 -12.04 16.84 1.39
C MET A 133 -12.58 17.41 2.71
N VAL A 134 -12.46 18.72 2.94
CA VAL A 134 -13.05 19.40 4.11
C VAL A 134 -14.57 19.29 4.09
N PHE A 135 -15.21 19.44 2.93
CA PHE A 135 -16.64 19.23 2.79
C PHE A 135 -17.07 17.80 3.17
N CYS A 136 -16.39 16.78 2.64
CA CYS A 136 -16.66 15.37 3.00
C CYS A 136 -16.45 15.08 4.50
N LEU A 137 -15.47 15.75 5.13
CA LEU A 137 -15.24 15.64 6.58
C LEU A 137 -16.43 16.17 7.38
N TRP A 138 -16.92 17.36 7.05
CA TRP A 138 -18.11 17.92 7.71
C TRP A 138 -19.36 17.08 7.45
N ALA A 139 -19.56 16.60 6.22
CA ALA A 139 -20.67 15.71 5.90
C ALA A 139 -20.62 14.41 6.73
N SER A 140 -19.43 13.85 6.93
CA SER A 140 -19.24 12.67 7.80
C SER A 140 -19.50 12.95 9.27
N ILE A 141 -19.13 14.12 9.78
CA ILE A 141 -19.40 14.53 11.17
C ILE A 141 -20.91 14.67 11.37
N VAL A 142 -21.60 15.33 10.44
CA VAL A 142 -23.06 15.48 10.47
C VAL A 142 -23.75 14.11 10.46
N LEU A 143 -23.29 13.18 9.62
CA LEU A 143 -23.79 11.81 9.61
C LEU A 143 -23.56 11.10 10.95
N GLN A 144 -22.36 11.23 11.53
CA GLN A 144 -22.03 10.62 12.81
C GLN A 144 -22.83 11.23 13.98
N CYS A 145 -23.22 12.50 13.91
CA CYS A 145 -24.17 13.10 14.86
C CYS A 145 -25.55 12.40 14.81
N PHE A 146 -26.04 12.06 13.61
CA PHE A 146 -27.30 11.32 13.46
C PHE A 146 -27.19 9.89 13.99
N GLU A 147 -26.06 9.21 13.73
CA GLU A 147 -25.78 7.88 14.28
C GLU A 147 -25.72 7.91 15.81
N LEU A 148 -24.99 8.85 16.41
CA LEU A 148 -24.92 9.03 17.87
C LEU A 148 -26.31 9.25 18.48
N ARG A 149 -27.15 10.05 17.82
CA ARG A 149 -28.53 10.28 18.25
C ARG A 149 -29.37 9.00 18.17
N ALA A 150 -29.17 8.18 17.15
CA ALA A 150 -29.86 6.90 17.00
C ALA A 150 -29.40 5.90 18.09
N THR A 151 -28.10 5.78 18.34
CA THR A 151 -27.55 4.92 19.39
C THR A 151 -28.00 5.36 20.78
N TRP A 152 -28.09 6.67 21.04
CA TRP A 152 -28.55 7.20 22.34
C TRP A 152 -30.00 6.82 22.67
N LYS A 153 -30.86 6.69 21.66
CA LYS A 153 -32.25 6.25 21.87
C LYS A 153 -32.38 4.77 22.22
N ALA A 154 -31.34 3.97 21.96
CA ALA A 154 -31.19 2.54 22.24
C ALA A 154 -32.31 1.61 21.69
N GLY A 155 -31.96 0.37 21.34
CA GLY A 155 -32.92 -0.68 20.96
C GLY A 155 -33.29 -0.71 19.47
N GLU A 156 -34.56 -1.04 19.16
CA GLU A 156 -35.02 -1.28 17.77
C GLU A 156 -34.81 -0.08 16.82
N GLU A 157 -34.77 1.15 17.33
CA GLU A 157 -34.55 2.35 16.51
C GLU A 157 -33.16 2.37 15.86
N GLU A 158 -32.13 1.83 16.52
CA GLU A 158 -30.77 1.75 15.97
C GLU A 158 -30.74 0.84 14.73
N GLN A 159 -31.36 -0.34 14.83
CA GLN A 159 -31.39 -1.30 13.73
C GLN A 159 -32.28 -0.82 12.57
N LYS A 160 -33.36 -0.08 12.87
CA LYS A 160 -34.19 0.61 11.86
C LYS A 160 -33.39 1.71 11.15
N PHE A 161 -32.59 2.49 11.87
CA PHE A 161 -31.73 3.51 11.28
C PHE A 161 -30.74 2.90 10.27
N TRP A 162 -30.01 1.85 10.65
CA TRP A 162 -29.03 1.23 9.74
C TRP A 162 -29.68 0.57 8.52
N ARG A 163 -30.88 0.01 8.64
CA ARG A 163 -31.61 -0.53 7.48
C ARG A 163 -32.14 0.53 6.53
N GLN A 164 -32.58 1.68 7.04
CA GLN A 164 -33.19 2.72 6.20
C GLN A 164 -32.16 3.74 5.68
N TYR A 165 -31.18 4.07 6.50
CA TYR A 165 -30.21 5.15 6.26
C TYR A 165 -28.75 4.68 6.24
N GLY A 166 -28.47 3.38 6.41
CA GLY A 166 -27.09 2.85 6.43
C GLY A 166 -26.30 3.11 5.15
N TRP A 167 -26.97 3.22 4.00
CA TRP A 167 -26.33 3.59 2.73
C TRP A 167 -25.68 4.98 2.76
N LEU A 168 -26.08 5.87 3.68
CA LEU A 168 -25.44 7.18 3.87
C LEU A 168 -23.98 7.05 4.31
N SER A 169 -23.54 5.89 4.83
CA SER A 169 -22.12 5.63 5.12
C SER A 169 -21.23 5.80 3.87
N VAL A 170 -21.78 5.66 2.65
CA VAL A 170 -21.07 5.90 1.40
C VAL A 170 -20.56 7.35 1.27
N VAL A 171 -21.16 8.31 1.97
CA VAL A 171 -20.66 9.71 2.05
C VAL A 171 -19.24 9.78 2.63
N ARG A 172 -18.83 8.76 3.40
CA ARG A 172 -17.48 8.63 3.97
C ARG A 172 -16.45 8.06 2.99
N CYS A 173 -16.86 7.43 1.89
CA CYS A 173 -15.97 6.78 0.92
C CYS A 173 -14.88 7.70 0.33
N PRO A 174 -15.10 9.02 0.12
CA PRO A 174 -14.04 9.89 -0.37
C PRO A 174 -12.96 10.21 0.69
N ARG A 175 -13.24 10.06 1.99
CA ARG A 175 -12.33 10.50 3.08
C ARG A 175 -10.93 9.87 3.03
N PRO A 176 -10.75 8.56 2.73
CA PRO A 176 -9.43 7.97 2.56
C PRO A 176 -8.51 8.66 1.55
N LEU A 177 -9.08 9.34 0.55
CA LEU A 177 -8.30 10.10 -0.44
C LEU A 177 -7.48 11.23 0.21
N ILE A 178 -7.77 11.61 1.47
CA ILE A 178 -6.96 12.56 2.24
C ILE A 178 -5.49 12.13 2.33
N LEU A 179 -5.19 10.83 2.24
CA LEU A 179 -3.83 10.30 2.25
C LEU A 179 -2.99 10.79 1.05
N ILE A 180 -3.62 11.13 -0.08
CA ILE A 180 -2.95 11.74 -1.25
C ILE A 180 -2.20 13.01 -0.83
N ARG A 181 -2.70 13.75 0.17
CA ARG A 181 -2.05 14.94 0.71
C ARG A 181 -0.69 14.65 1.35
N VAL A 182 -0.58 13.56 2.09
CA VAL A 182 0.65 13.08 2.73
C VAL A 182 1.61 12.62 1.63
N PHE A 183 1.10 11.82 0.72
CA PHE A 183 1.87 11.24 -0.37
C PHE A 183 2.46 12.29 -1.31
N ARG A 184 1.71 13.34 -1.66
CA ARG A 184 2.19 14.49 -2.46
C ARG A 184 3.45 15.13 -1.87
N ALA A 185 3.59 15.13 -0.54
CA ALA A 185 4.77 15.70 0.09
C ALA A 185 5.99 14.77 0.06
N VAL A 186 5.76 13.46 0.12
CA VAL A 186 6.79 12.42 0.07
C VAL A 186 7.25 12.21 -1.37
N LEU A 187 6.32 12.13 -2.33
CA LEU A 187 6.56 12.11 -3.76
C LEU A 187 6.69 13.51 -4.36
N LYS A 188 7.44 14.43 -3.75
CA LYS A 188 7.91 15.56 -4.54
C LYS A 188 8.90 15.03 -5.58
N LEU A 189 8.35 14.53 -6.69
CA LEU A 189 9.07 14.17 -7.89
C LEU A 189 9.91 15.40 -8.21
N GLN A 190 11.22 15.26 -8.20
CA GLN A 190 12.18 16.33 -8.50
C GLN A 190 12.13 16.73 -9.99
N LEU A 191 11.02 16.42 -10.66
CA LEU A 191 10.81 16.55 -12.08
C LEU A 191 10.03 17.84 -12.35
N PRO A 192 10.44 18.64 -13.36
CA PRO A 192 9.67 19.80 -13.77
C PRO A 192 8.28 19.35 -14.30
N PRO A 193 7.20 20.09 -13.96
CA PRO A 193 5.83 19.66 -14.24
C PRO A 193 5.53 19.50 -15.74
N SER A 194 6.19 20.27 -16.60
CA SER A 194 6.06 20.14 -18.06
C SER A 194 6.53 18.78 -18.59
N ARG A 195 7.60 18.23 -18.01
CA ARG A 195 8.14 16.92 -18.39
C ARG A 195 7.33 15.78 -17.80
N VAL A 196 6.81 15.96 -16.58
CA VAL A 196 5.87 15.00 -15.97
C VAL A 196 4.62 14.88 -16.84
N ASN A 197 4.03 16.00 -17.28
CA ASN A 197 2.88 15.98 -18.18
C ASN A 197 3.19 15.30 -19.52
N ALA A 198 4.38 15.53 -20.09
CA ALA A 198 4.79 14.85 -21.33
C ALA A 198 4.93 13.33 -21.15
N ILE A 199 5.52 12.89 -20.02
CA ILE A 199 5.62 11.46 -19.66
C ILE A 199 4.22 10.85 -19.48
N PHE A 200 3.35 11.51 -18.71
CA PHE A 200 1.98 11.04 -18.50
C PHE A 200 1.21 10.97 -19.80
N GLN A 201 1.29 11.97 -20.68
CA GLN A 201 0.56 11.97 -21.93
C GLN A 201 0.98 10.81 -22.85
N ARG A 202 2.29 10.58 -23.00
CA ARG A 202 2.84 9.51 -23.84
C ARG A 202 2.52 8.12 -23.30
N SER A 203 2.74 7.89 -21.99
CA SER A 203 2.40 6.62 -21.34
C SER A 203 0.89 6.34 -21.35
N THR A 204 0.07 7.37 -21.12
CA THR A 204 -1.40 7.24 -21.20
C THR A 204 -1.86 6.82 -22.59
N HIS A 205 -1.26 7.37 -23.65
CA HIS A 205 -1.61 6.98 -25.03
C HIS A 205 -1.24 5.52 -25.33
N GLN A 206 -0.06 5.06 -24.92
CA GLN A 206 0.34 3.66 -25.09
C GLN A 206 -0.57 2.70 -24.30
N ILE A 207 -0.85 3.01 -23.04
CA ILE A 207 -1.78 2.22 -22.20
C ILE A 207 -3.18 2.22 -22.82
N TYR A 208 -3.67 3.36 -23.31
CA TYR A 208 -4.97 3.47 -23.98
C TYR A 208 -5.06 2.52 -25.18
N ASN A 209 -4.05 2.48 -26.04
CA ASN A 209 -4.05 1.58 -27.20
C ASN A 209 -4.12 0.11 -26.78
N VAL A 210 -3.38 -0.30 -25.75
CA VAL A 210 -3.43 -1.68 -25.24
C VAL A 210 -4.76 -1.98 -24.54
N SER A 211 -5.32 -1.02 -23.81
CA SER A 211 -6.64 -1.18 -23.18
C SER A 211 -7.74 -1.36 -24.21
N VAL A 212 -7.71 -0.61 -25.31
CA VAL A 212 -8.64 -0.79 -26.44
C VAL A 212 -8.44 -2.16 -27.09
N PHE A 213 -7.20 -2.60 -27.26
CA PHE A 213 -6.88 -3.94 -27.77
C PHE A 213 -7.41 -5.06 -26.86
N LEU A 214 -7.24 -4.92 -25.54
CA LEU A 214 -7.81 -5.83 -24.55
C LEU A 214 -9.34 -5.84 -24.64
N LEU A 215 -9.97 -4.66 -24.66
CA LEU A 215 -11.42 -4.53 -24.75
C LEU A 215 -11.99 -5.15 -26.04
N PHE A 216 -11.25 -5.05 -27.14
CA PHE A 216 -11.60 -5.73 -28.40
C PHE A 216 -11.64 -7.25 -28.24
N PHE A 217 -10.58 -7.87 -27.72
CA PHE A 217 -10.54 -9.34 -27.53
C PHE A 217 -11.55 -9.81 -26.48
N MET A 218 -11.74 -9.03 -25.41
CA MET A 218 -12.77 -9.23 -24.41
C MET A 218 -14.18 -9.24 -25.02
N SER A 219 -14.46 -8.28 -25.91
CA SER A 219 -15.74 -8.19 -26.61
C SER A 219 -15.89 -9.31 -27.65
N LEU A 220 -14.82 -9.67 -28.36
CA LEU A 220 -14.83 -10.75 -29.35
C LEU A 220 -15.15 -12.09 -28.68
N TYR A 221 -14.45 -12.45 -27.60
CA TYR A 221 -14.73 -13.67 -26.85
C TYR A 221 -16.08 -13.59 -26.13
N GLY A 222 -16.48 -12.42 -25.64
CA GLY A 222 -17.84 -12.21 -25.10
C GLY A 222 -18.93 -12.53 -26.13
N LEU A 223 -18.80 -12.01 -27.35
CA LEU A 223 -19.75 -12.30 -28.44
C LEU A 223 -19.71 -13.78 -28.84
N LEU A 224 -18.52 -14.38 -29.00
CA LEU A 224 -18.39 -15.81 -29.30
C LEU A 224 -19.01 -16.68 -28.21
N GLY A 225 -18.79 -16.35 -26.94
CA GLY A 225 -19.33 -17.07 -25.80
C GLY A 225 -20.86 -17.02 -25.76
N VAL A 226 -21.47 -15.85 -26.03
CA VAL A 226 -22.93 -15.73 -26.15
C VAL A 226 -23.48 -16.59 -27.29
N GLN A 227 -22.79 -16.65 -28.44
CA GLN A 227 -23.23 -17.45 -29.59
C GLN A 227 -22.99 -18.95 -29.42
N PHE A 228 -21.96 -19.36 -28.68
CA PHE A 228 -21.63 -20.77 -28.49
C PHE A 228 -22.34 -21.41 -27.32
N PHE A 229 -22.50 -20.69 -26.22
CA PHE A 229 -23.09 -21.22 -24.98
C PHE A 229 -24.50 -20.69 -24.74
N GLY A 230 -24.74 -19.40 -25.02
CA GLY A 230 -26.02 -18.75 -24.77
C GLY A 230 -26.59 -19.06 -23.38
N ASP A 231 -27.77 -19.67 -23.37
CA ASP A 231 -28.52 -20.05 -22.18
C ASP A 231 -28.39 -21.56 -21.84
N GLU A 232 -27.52 -22.30 -22.54
CA GLU A 232 -27.33 -23.74 -22.33
C GLU A 232 -26.63 -24.06 -21.00
N LEU A 233 -25.98 -23.09 -20.35
CA LEU A 233 -25.28 -23.26 -19.06
C LEU A 233 -26.22 -23.27 -17.83
N ASN A 234 -27.53 -23.13 -18.06
CA ASN A 234 -28.58 -23.09 -17.04
C ASN A 234 -29.35 -24.41 -16.92
N TYR A 235 -28.85 -25.49 -17.52
CA TYR A 235 -29.45 -26.82 -17.43
C TYR A 235 -28.80 -27.64 -16.31
N HIS A 236 -29.63 -28.10 -15.39
CA HIS A 236 -29.22 -28.85 -14.20
C HIS A 236 -29.98 -30.17 -14.09
N CYS A 237 -29.34 -31.19 -13.50
CA CYS A 237 -30.03 -32.41 -13.12
C CYS A 237 -30.81 -32.18 -11.82
N VAL A 238 -32.13 -32.33 -11.91
CA VAL A 238 -33.06 -32.20 -10.76
C VAL A 238 -33.83 -33.49 -10.55
N SER A 239 -34.31 -33.72 -9.33
CA SER A 239 -35.17 -34.87 -9.03
C SER A 239 -36.40 -34.91 -9.94
N LYS A 240 -36.79 -36.11 -10.42
CA LYS A 240 -38.00 -36.28 -11.25
C LYS A 240 -39.29 -35.86 -10.55
N THR A 241 -39.30 -35.84 -9.21
CA THR A 241 -40.45 -35.40 -8.39
C THR A 241 -40.55 -33.89 -8.22
N ALA A 242 -39.53 -33.13 -8.65
CA ALA A 242 -39.48 -31.68 -8.45
C ALA A 242 -40.41 -30.94 -9.43
N ASN A 243 -41.00 -29.84 -8.95
CA ASN A 243 -41.84 -28.97 -9.76
C ASN A 243 -40.95 -27.98 -10.54
N GLU A 244 -41.03 -28.00 -11.87
CA GLU A 244 -40.18 -27.19 -12.76
C GLU A 244 -40.36 -25.68 -12.59
N SER A 245 -41.49 -25.25 -12.03
CA SER A 245 -41.79 -23.84 -11.81
C SER A 245 -41.18 -23.27 -10.53
N ASN A 246 -40.96 -24.10 -9.50
CA ASN A 246 -40.49 -23.73 -8.17
C ASN A 246 -39.44 -24.75 -7.70
N LEU A 247 -38.27 -24.71 -8.33
CA LEU A 247 -37.15 -25.56 -7.96
C LEU A 247 -36.56 -25.08 -6.63
N LEU A 248 -36.35 -26.02 -5.70
CA LEU A 248 -35.66 -25.77 -4.44
C LEU A 248 -34.22 -26.29 -4.52
N LYS A 249 -33.32 -25.74 -3.71
CA LYS A 249 -31.92 -26.20 -3.63
C LYS A 249 -31.80 -27.68 -3.26
N SER A 250 -32.78 -28.22 -2.52
CA SER A 250 -32.86 -29.64 -2.16
C SER A 250 -33.17 -30.57 -3.33
N ASP A 251 -33.68 -30.03 -4.44
CA ASP A 251 -34.07 -30.82 -5.61
C ASP A 251 -32.91 -31.05 -6.58
N LEU A 252 -31.80 -30.32 -6.42
CA LEU A 252 -30.57 -30.43 -7.22
C LEU A 252 -29.75 -31.65 -6.77
N ALA A 253 -28.93 -32.16 -7.68
CA ALA A 253 -27.92 -33.16 -7.35
C ALA A 253 -26.90 -32.64 -6.33
N ILE A 254 -26.26 -33.56 -5.58
CA ILE A 254 -25.18 -33.23 -4.63
C ILE A 254 -23.92 -34.00 -5.06
N PRO A 255 -22.85 -33.32 -5.51
CA PRO A 255 -22.78 -31.89 -5.85
C PRO A 255 -23.67 -31.55 -7.05
N ASP A 256 -23.97 -30.25 -7.23
CA ASP A 256 -24.76 -29.77 -8.37
C ASP A 256 -24.12 -30.20 -9.70
N SER A 257 -24.92 -30.78 -10.59
CA SER A 257 -24.48 -31.38 -11.84
C SER A 257 -25.27 -30.80 -13.01
N TYR A 258 -24.54 -30.39 -14.04
CA TYR A 258 -25.07 -29.80 -15.26
C TYR A 258 -25.36 -30.87 -16.31
N CYS A 259 -26.17 -30.56 -17.30
CA CYS A 259 -26.59 -31.52 -18.32
C CYS A 259 -26.83 -30.88 -19.69
N ASP A 260 -26.65 -31.64 -20.76
CA ASP A 260 -26.89 -31.21 -22.14
C ASP A 260 -28.34 -31.55 -22.57
N PRO A 261 -29.18 -30.55 -22.89
CA PRO A 261 -30.57 -30.77 -23.29
C PRO A 261 -30.74 -31.40 -24.68
N PHE A 262 -29.70 -31.40 -25.51
CA PHE A 262 -29.73 -31.91 -26.88
C PHE A 262 -28.98 -33.23 -27.04
N ALA A 263 -28.48 -33.82 -25.95
CA ALA A 263 -27.80 -35.10 -25.99
C ALA A 263 -28.77 -36.23 -26.42
N PRO A 264 -28.32 -37.15 -27.30
CA PRO A 264 -29.16 -38.24 -27.82
C PRO A 264 -29.64 -39.21 -26.72
N GLU A 265 -28.99 -39.23 -25.55
CA GLU A 265 -29.38 -40.00 -24.37
C GLU A 265 -29.52 -39.10 -23.13
N MET A 266 -30.49 -38.19 -23.15
CA MET A 266 -30.72 -37.24 -22.05
C MET A 266 -30.98 -37.91 -20.68
N ASP A 267 -31.54 -39.13 -20.65
CA ASP A 267 -31.75 -39.92 -19.42
C ASP A 267 -30.46 -40.62 -18.91
N SER A 268 -29.35 -40.63 -19.67
CA SER A 268 -28.10 -41.32 -19.27
C SER A 268 -27.02 -40.40 -18.70
N GLN A 269 -27.10 -39.09 -18.95
CA GLN A 269 -26.17 -38.10 -18.37
C GLN A 269 -26.49 -37.80 -16.90
N CYS A 270 -27.77 -37.72 -16.54
CA CYS A 270 -28.18 -37.52 -15.15
C CYS A 270 -28.28 -38.86 -14.39
N PRO A 271 -28.03 -38.87 -13.06
CA PRO A 271 -28.21 -40.06 -12.23
C PRO A 271 -29.63 -40.64 -12.30
N LYS A 272 -29.78 -41.93 -11.99
CA LYS A 272 -31.10 -42.61 -11.91
C LYS A 272 -32.03 -41.82 -10.97
N ASN A 273 -33.27 -41.55 -11.40
CA ASN A 273 -34.29 -40.72 -10.74
C ASN A 273 -34.13 -39.19 -10.85
N MET A 274 -33.22 -38.70 -11.69
CA MET A 274 -33.11 -37.28 -12.03
C MET A 274 -33.46 -37.02 -13.50
N LYS A 275 -33.87 -35.79 -13.82
CA LYS A 275 -34.14 -35.30 -15.17
C LYS A 275 -33.38 -33.99 -15.40
N CYS A 276 -32.99 -33.74 -16.64
CA CYS A 276 -32.37 -32.48 -17.04
C CYS A 276 -33.46 -31.40 -17.19
N VAL A 277 -33.37 -30.33 -16.42
CA VAL A 277 -34.32 -29.22 -16.46
C VAL A 277 -33.56 -27.90 -16.46
N ARG A 278 -34.10 -26.93 -17.21
CA ARG A 278 -33.61 -25.56 -17.18
C ARG A 278 -33.95 -24.91 -15.83
N ALA A 279 -32.94 -24.59 -15.03
CA ALA A 279 -33.13 -23.81 -13.82
C ALA A 279 -33.39 -22.34 -14.17
N ARG A 280 -34.46 -21.75 -13.62
CA ARG A 280 -34.68 -20.29 -13.71
C ARG A 280 -33.79 -19.57 -12.69
N THR A 281 -33.54 -18.29 -12.98
CA THR A 281 -32.59 -17.38 -12.31
C THR A 281 -32.60 -17.36 -10.78
N SER A 282 -33.70 -17.76 -10.12
CA SER A 282 -33.80 -17.75 -8.65
C SER A 282 -32.78 -18.64 -7.93
N ILE A 283 -32.24 -19.68 -8.58
CA ILE A 283 -31.19 -20.55 -8.00
C ILE A 283 -29.78 -20.14 -8.49
N ALA A 284 -29.67 -19.62 -9.71
CA ALA A 284 -28.40 -19.15 -10.28
C ALA A 284 -27.88 -17.87 -9.58
N ASP A 285 -28.79 -17.00 -9.13
CA ASP A 285 -28.48 -15.72 -8.46
C ASP A 285 -27.79 -15.90 -7.10
N GLU A 286 -27.89 -17.07 -6.44
CA GLU A 286 -27.27 -17.29 -5.13
C GLU A 286 -25.79 -17.74 -5.17
N GLY A 287 -25.23 -18.02 -6.36
CA GLY A 287 -23.89 -18.65 -6.40
C GLY A 287 -23.01 -18.38 -7.61
N SER A 288 -23.51 -17.92 -8.75
CA SER A 288 -22.64 -17.70 -9.91
C SER A 288 -23.16 -16.61 -10.87
N TYR A 289 -22.50 -15.45 -10.86
CA TYR A 289 -22.67 -14.41 -11.88
C TYR A 289 -22.04 -14.76 -13.24
N ALA A 290 -21.37 -15.92 -13.33
CA ALA A 290 -20.71 -16.38 -14.54
C ALA A 290 -21.72 -17.07 -15.47
N SER A 291 -22.26 -16.30 -16.41
CA SER A 291 -23.22 -16.75 -17.44
C SER A 291 -22.92 -16.10 -18.79
N PHE A 292 -23.46 -16.70 -19.86
CA PHE A 292 -23.31 -16.27 -21.25
C PHE A 292 -24.65 -15.87 -21.91
N GLU A 293 -25.69 -15.64 -21.11
CA GLU A 293 -27.03 -15.24 -21.58
C GLU A 293 -27.04 -13.89 -22.29
N ALA A 294 -26.28 -12.93 -21.78
CA ALA A 294 -26.24 -11.56 -22.30
C ALA A 294 -24.80 -11.10 -22.48
N PHE A 295 -24.59 -10.23 -23.47
CA PHE A 295 -23.26 -9.73 -23.83
C PHE A 295 -22.49 -9.10 -22.65
N HIS A 296 -23.16 -8.31 -21.81
CA HIS A 296 -22.51 -7.65 -20.67
C HIS A 296 -22.10 -8.64 -19.57
N ILE A 297 -22.90 -9.67 -19.29
CA ILE A 297 -22.59 -10.75 -18.33
C ILE A 297 -21.49 -11.64 -18.90
N SER A 298 -21.52 -11.92 -20.19
CA SER A 298 -20.49 -12.68 -20.88
C SER A 298 -19.14 -11.97 -20.86
N ILE A 299 -19.08 -10.65 -21.12
CA ILE A 299 -17.84 -9.88 -20.99
C ILE A 299 -17.29 -9.98 -19.56
N PHE A 300 -18.14 -9.88 -18.54
CA PHE A 300 -17.71 -10.05 -17.15
C PHE A 300 -17.15 -11.45 -16.88
N THR A 301 -17.81 -12.48 -17.39
CA THR A 301 -17.38 -13.88 -17.27
C THR A 301 -16.05 -14.12 -17.98
N VAL A 302 -15.87 -13.59 -19.19
CA VAL A 302 -14.61 -13.63 -19.94
C VAL A 302 -13.52 -12.86 -19.17
N TYR A 303 -13.88 -11.80 -18.45
CA TYR A 303 -12.90 -10.97 -17.73
C TYR A 303 -12.36 -11.74 -16.52
N GLN A 304 -13.27 -12.30 -15.73
CA GLN A 304 -12.95 -13.22 -14.65
C GLN A 304 -12.12 -14.42 -15.15
N ALA A 305 -12.50 -15.02 -16.28
CA ALA A 305 -11.77 -16.15 -16.82
C ALA A 305 -10.38 -15.76 -17.37
N SER A 306 -10.24 -14.56 -17.94
CA SER A 306 -8.96 -14.02 -18.43
C SER A 306 -7.96 -13.76 -17.31
N SER A 307 -8.42 -13.48 -16.09
CA SER A 307 -7.56 -13.37 -14.91
C SER A 307 -7.11 -14.73 -14.36
N GLN A 308 -7.48 -15.84 -15.02
CA GLN A 308 -7.19 -17.22 -14.62
C GLN A 308 -7.87 -17.63 -13.31
N GLU A 309 -8.95 -16.93 -12.94
CA GLU A 309 -9.72 -17.18 -11.72
C GLU A 309 -11.03 -17.90 -12.07
N GLY A 310 -11.27 -19.08 -11.48
CA GLY A 310 -12.54 -19.81 -11.63
C GLY A 310 -12.89 -20.31 -13.04
N TRP A 311 -12.07 -20.04 -14.05
CA TRP A 311 -12.34 -20.41 -15.45
C TRP A 311 -12.48 -21.92 -15.67
N VAL A 312 -11.75 -22.73 -14.90
CA VAL A 312 -11.82 -24.20 -15.01
C VAL A 312 -13.21 -24.71 -14.62
N PHE A 313 -13.82 -24.14 -13.58
CA PHE A 313 -15.17 -24.51 -13.17
C PHE A 313 -16.20 -24.11 -14.22
N ILE A 314 -16.05 -22.94 -14.84
CA ILE A 314 -16.94 -22.49 -15.93
C ILE A 314 -16.74 -23.37 -17.17
N MET A 315 -15.51 -23.79 -17.45
CA MET A 315 -15.21 -24.72 -18.54
C MET A 315 -15.85 -26.09 -18.28
N TYR A 316 -15.77 -26.64 -17.06
CA TYR A 316 -16.43 -27.90 -16.74
C TYR A 316 -17.95 -27.80 -16.89
N ARG A 317 -18.56 -26.71 -16.43
CA ARG A 317 -19.99 -26.44 -16.70
C ARG A 317 -20.30 -26.46 -18.19
N ALA A 318 -19.47 -25.82 -19.01
CA ALA A 318 -19.63 -25.82 -20.47
C ALA A 318 -19.36 -27.18 -21.13
N MET A 319 -18.53 -28.04 -20.54
CA MET A 319 -18.28 -29.41 -21.02
C MET A 319 -19.43 -30.35 -20.69
N ASP A 320 -20.14 -30.11 -19.59
CA ASP A 320 -21.28 -30.92 -19.17
C ASP A 320 -22.57 -30.51 -19.90
N CYS A 321 -22.73 -29.21 -20.22
CA CYS A 321 -23.91 -28.68 -20.91
C CYS A 321 -23.86 -28.79 -22.45
N LEU A 322 -22.67 -28.91 -23.05
CA LEU A 322 -22.48 -28.95 -24.50
C LEU A 322 -21.48 -30.04 -24.89
N ALA A 323 -21.30 -30.26 -26.19
CA ALA A 323 -20.22 -31.10 -26.71
C ALA A 323 -18.85 -30.73 -26.08
N PRO A 324 -18.15 -31.67 -25.40
CA PRO A 324 -17.00 -31.35 -24.55
C PRO A 324 -15.87 -30.59 -25.27
N TRP A 325 -15.66 -30.90 -26.55
CA TRP A 325 -14.63 -30.26 -27.36
C TRP A 325 -14.89 -28.76 -27.60
N LYS A 326 -16.14 -28.31 -27.66
CA LYS A 326 -16.50 -26.89 -27.86
C LYS A 326 -16.09 -26.05 -26.64
N GLY A 327 -16.46 -26.53 -25.44
CA GLY A 327 -16.07 -25.91 -24.18
C GLY A 327 -14.55 -25.81 -24.05
N VAL A 328 -13.85 -26.94 -24.22
CA VAL A 328 -12.37 -26.98 -24.13
C VAL A 328 -11.72 -26.06 -25.17
N ALA A 329 -12.13 -26.13 -26.43
CA ALA A 329 -11.54 -25.31 -27.49
C ALA A 329 -11.73 -23.81 -27.25
N TYR A 330 -12.94 -23.39 -26.84
CA TYR A 330 -13.23 -22.00 -26.50
C TYR A 330 -12.34 -21.50 -25.35
N PHE A 331 -12.35 -22.21 -24.21
CA PHE A 331 -11.62 -21.75 -23.02
C PHE A 331 -10.10 -21.82 -23.19
N ILE A 332 -9.55 -22.86 -23.82
CA ILE A 332 -8.11 -22.96 -24.05
C ILE A 332 -7.61 -21.88 -25.01
N THR A 333 -8.33 -21.62 -26.12
CA THR A 333 -7.95 -20.55 -27.05
C THR A 333 -8.08 -19.17 -26.42
N MET A 334 -9.12 -18.95 -25.61
CA MET A 334 -9.32 -17.72 -24.85
C MET A 334 -8.19 -17.47 -23.84
N ILE A 335 -7.79 -18.48 -23.05
CA ILE A 335 -6.68 -18.34 -22.10
C ILE A 335 -5.36 -18.05 -22.81
N PHE A 336 -5.09 -18.73 -23.92
CA PHE A 336 -3.91 -18.47 -24.74
C PHE A 336 -3.89 -17.03 -25.30
N MET A 337 -5.01 -16.56 -25.85
CA MET A 337 -5.10 -15.21 -26.42
C MET A 337 -5.11 -14.11 -25.35
N LEU A 338 -6.03 -14.15 -24.39
CA LEU A 338 -6.21 -13.07 -23.40
C LEU A 338 -5.20 -13.13 -22.26
N ALA A 339 -5.05 -14.29 -21.62
CA ALA A 339 -4.24 -14.41 -20.40
C ALA A 339 -2.73 -14.49 -20.69
N TRP A 340 -2.33 -15.05 -21.84
CA TRP A 340 -0.92 -15.16 -22.21
C TRP A 340 -0.51 -14.06 -23.19
N LEU A 341 -1.16 -13.93 -24.34
CA LEU A 341 -0.74 -12.95 -25.35
C LEU A 341 -1.06 -11.51 -24.91
N VAL A 342 -2.33 -11.17 -24.64
CA VAL A 342 -2.72 -9.78 -24.32
C VAL A 342 -2.09 -9.30 -23.01
N LYS A 343 -2.05 -10.14 -21.95
CA LYS A 343 -1.36 -9.81 -20.69
C LYS A 343 0.13 -9.53 -20.91
N ASN A 344 0.83 -10.33 -21.72
CA ASN A 344 2.24 -10.13 -22.00
C ASN A 344 2.48 -8.89 -22.87
N VAL A 345 1.59 -8.56 -23.80
CA VAL A 345 1.62 -7.29 -24.55
C VAL A 345 1.49 -6.10 -23.59
N PHE A 346 0.59 -6.18 -22.61
CA PHE A 346 0.45 -5.13 -21.59
C PHE A 346 1.73 -4.95 -20.77
N ILE A 347 2.36 -6.06 -20.34
CA ILE A 347 3.65 -6.03 -19.63
C ILE A 347 4.76 -5.45 -20.52
N ALA A 348 4.79 -5.80 -21.81
CA ALA A 348 5.77 -5.29 -22.76
C ALA A 348 5.65 -3.76 -22.91
N VAL A 349 4.44 -3.24 -23.09
CA VAL A 349 4.19 -1.79 -23.17
C VAL A 349 4.54 -1.07 -21.86
N LEU A 350 4.19 -1.64 -20.71
CA LEU A 350 4.64 -1.09 -19.43
C LEU A 350 6.17 -1.06 -19.30
N THR A 351 6.86 -2.10 -19.78
CA THR A 351 8.32 -2.15 -19.77
C THR A 351 8.93 -1.09 -20.70
N GLU A 352 8.34 -0.88 -21.88
CA GLU A 352 8.73 0.19 -22.80
C GLU A 352 8.52 1.58 -22.16
N THR A 353 7.35 1.85 -21.58
CA THR A 353 7.10 3.12 -20.87
C THR A 353 8.12 3.35 -19.75
N PHE A 354 8.47 2.30 -18.98
CA PHE A 354 9.44 2.40 -17.91
C PHE A 354 10.86 2.64 -18.44
N ALA A 355 11.24 1.97 -19.54
CA ALA A 355 12.52 2.19 -20.21
C ALA A 355 12.63 3.63 -20.72
N GLU A 356 11.58 4.18 -21.34
CA GLU A 356 11.53 5.57 -21.78
C GLU A 356 11.66 6.54 -20.60
N ILE A 357 10.90 6.32 -19.52
CA ILE A 357 11.00 7.12 -18.28
C ILE A 357 12.42 7.09 -17.75
N ARG A 358 13.07 5.92 -17.73
CA ARG A 358 14.46 5.77 -17.29
C ARG A 358 15.42 6.55 -18.18
N VAL A 359 15.28 6.49 -19.50
CA VAL A 359 16.14 7.23 -20.45
C VAL A 359 16.00 8.73 -20.22
N GLN A 360 14.77 9.24 -20.11
CA GLN A 360 14.52 10.65 -19.79
C GLN A 360 15.15 11.03 -18.45
N PHE A 361 15.00 10.18 -17.42
CA PHE A 361 15.61 10.39 -16.12
C PHE A 361 17.13 10.44 -16.21
N GLN A 362 17.76 9.51 -16.91
CA GLN A 362 19.21 9.49 -17.08
C GLN A 362 19.72 10.75 -17.78
N GLN A 363 19.05 11.22 -18.84
CA GLN A 363 19.41 12.45 -19.53
C GLN A 363 19.35 13.70 -18.62
N MET A 364 18.43 13.72 -17.65
CA MET A 364 18.30 14.84 -16.69
C MET A 364 19.39 14.84 -15.60
N TRP A 365 19.86 13.67 -15.17
CA TRP A 365 20.77 13.53 -14.02
C TRP A 365 22.22 13.22 -14.41
N SER A 366 22.49 12.85 -15.67
CA SER A 366 23.85 12.61 -16.19
C SER A 366 24.81 13.80 -16.00
N PRO A 367 24.37 15.08 -16.03
CA PRO A 367 25.27 16.20 -15.74
C PRO A 367 25.51 16.46 -14.24
N ARG A 368 24.65 15.96 -13.34
CA ARG A 368 24.66 16.33 -11.90
C ARG A 368 25.26 15.26 -10.98
N ILE A 369 25.25 13.99 -11.38
CA ILE A 369 25.78 12.90 -10.54
C ILE A 369 27.31 12.84 -10.61
N ALA A 370 27.92 13.23 -11.73
CA ALA A 370 29.38 13.24 -11.89
C ALA A 370 30.08 14.21 -10.91
N THR A 371 29.41 15.26 -10.45
CA THR A 371 30.01 16.25 -9.54
C THR A 371 29.90 15.87 -8.05
N ASP A 372 28.99 14.98 -7.67
CA ASP A 372 28.69 14.71 -6.25
C ASP A 372 29.36 13.41 -5.73
N THR A 373 29.76 12.50 -6.63
CA THR A 373 30.44 11.24 -6.25
C THR A 373 31.94 11.38 -6.00
N ASP A 374 32.54 12.51 -6.37
CA ASP A 374 34.00 12.73 -6.22
C ASP A 374 34.40 13.37 -4.88
N PHE A 375 33.45 13.88 -4.08
CA PHE A 375 33.75 14.50 -2.79
C PHE A 375 33.98 13.50 -1.63
N SER A 376 33.87 12.20 -1.87
CA SER A 376 34.01 11.18 -0.82
C SER A 376 35.21 10.24 -0.97
N LYS A 377 36.20 10.55 -1.82
CA LYS A 377 37.43 9.76 -1.94
C LYS A 377 38.65 10.66 -1.73
N ILE A 378 39.45 10.38 -0.70
CA ILE A 378 40.72 11.07 -0.45
C ILE A 378 41.85 10.20 -1.02
N PHE A 379 42.85 10.84 -1.61
CA PHE A 379 44.08 10.19 -2.02
C PHE A 379 44.92 9.89 -0.78
N GLN A 380 45.15 8.61 -0.49
CA GLN A 380 46.04 8.18 0.58
C GLN A 380 47.31 7.60 -0.04
N PHE A 381 48.47 8.12 0.37
CA PHE A 381 49.78 7.68 -0.09
C PHE A 381 50.38 6.69 0.92
N ASP A 382 50.67 5.47 0.46
CA ASP A 382 51.15 4.36 1.29
C ASP A 382 52.69 4.19 1.21
N GLY A 383 53.42 5.28 0.96
CA GLY A 383 54.88 5.28 0.79
C GLY A 383 55.39 4.85 -0.58
N ILE A 384 54.62 4.06 -1.35
CA ILE A 384 55.03 3.54 -2.68
C ILE A 384 53.96 3.78 -3.77
N SER A 385 52.67 3.88 -3.42
CA SER A 385 51.59 4.11 -4.40
C SER A 385 50.45 4.96 -3.86
N TRP A 386 49.78 5.68 -4.78
CA TRP A 386 48.59 6.48 -4.50
C TRP A 386 47.34 5.59 -4.60
N LYS A 387 46.59 5.45 -3.51
CA LYS A 387 45.33 4.69 -3.49
C LYS A 387 44.16 5.64 -3.21
N LEU A 388 43.13 5.60 -4.07
CA LEU A 388 41.86 6.27 -3.75
C LEU A 388 41.15 5.44 -2.68
N VAL A 389 40.98 6.03 -1.49
CA VAL A 389 40.28 5.41 -0.37
C VAL A 389 39.07 6.28 0.00
N PRO A 390 37.87 5.70 0.16
CA PRO A 390 36.69 6.48 0.56
C PRO A 390 36.89 7.09 1.95
N VAL A 391 36.52 8.37 2.13
CA VAL A 391 36.71 9.21 3.34
C VAL A 391 36.08 8.63 4.62
N HIS A 392 35.28 7.58 4.50
CA HIS A 392 34.66 6.89 5.63
C HIS A 392 35.59 5.92 6.38
N GLU A 393 36.86 5.82 6.00
CA GLU A 393 37.89 5.18 6.83
C GLU A 393 38.42 6.15 7.89
N SER A 394 37.53 6.72 8.70
CA SER A 394 37.95 7.44 9.91
C SER A 394 38.67 6.44 10.81
N LYS A 395 39.95 6.69 11.12
CA LYS A 395 40.72 5.99 12.18
C LYS A 395 39.79 5.63 13.33
N SER A 396 39.59 4.33 13.57
CA SER A 396 38.88 3.82 14.74
C SER A 396 39.55 4.42 15.99
N ARG A 397 38.80 5.24 16.72
CA ARG A 397 39.18 5.73 18.05
C ARG A 397 38.48 4.87 19.10
N GLY A 398 38.66 3.55 19.01
CA GLY A 398 38.25 2.62 20.04
C GLY A 398 39.21 2.66 21.23
N LEU A 399 38.75 2.22 22.40
CA LEU A 399 39.59 2.05 23.60
C LEU A 399 40.44 0.77 23.54
N ALA A 400 40.19 -0.12 22.58
CA ALA A 400 40.85 -1.42 22.47
C ALA A 400 42.29 -1.31 21.88
N PRO A 401 43.21 -2.20 22.28
CA PRO A 401 44.54 -2.29 21.66
C PRO A 401 44.42 -2.60 20.16
N ARG A 402 45.20 -1.91 19.33
CA ARG A 402 45.17 -2.09 17.85
C ARG A 402 45.40 -3.54 17.40
N PHE A 403 46.15 -4.32 18.17
CA PHE A 403 46.37 -5.75 17.93
C PHE A 403 45.06 -6.55 17.96
N VAL A 404 44.16 -6.28 18.92
CA VAL A 404 42.87 -7.00 19.02
C VAL A 404 41.95 -6.63 17.86
N GLU A 405 41.98 -5.37 17.43
CA GLU A 405 41.21 -4.89 16.29
C GLU A 405 41.66 -5.52 14.96
N GLU A 406 42.97 -5.57 14.70
CA GLU A 406 43.50 -6.08 13.43
C GLU A 406 43.59 -7.60 13.38
N THR A 407 43.84 -8.26 14.51
CA THR A 407 44.06 -9.71 14.54
C THR A 407 42.79 -10.50 14.81
N LEU A 408 41.88 -10.02 15.68
CA LEU A 408 40.70 -10.81 16.08
C LEU A 408 39.44 -10.38 15.33
N LEU A 409 39.14 -9.08 15.26
CA LEU A 409 37.92 -8.59 14.63
C LEU A 409 37.95 -8.71 13.09
N LYS A 410 39.10 -8.48 12.47
CA LYS A 410 39.28 -8.63 11.01
C LYS A 410 39.59 -10.07 10.59
N SER A 411 39.70 -11.01 11.54
CA SER A 411 39.98 -12.41 11.22
C SER A 411 38.83 -13.05 10.42
N THR A 412 39.18 -13.68 9.30
CA THR A 412 38.25 -14.48 8.50
C THR A 412 37.67 -15.63 9.33
N GLY A 413 38.44 -16.21 10.25
CA GLY A 413 38.01 -17.31 11.10
C GLY A 413 36.90 -16.92 12.07
N PHE A 414 37.02 -15.74 12.71
CA PHE A 414 35.98 -15.20 13.60
C PHE A 414 34.67 -14.97 12.85
N ASN A 415 34.73 -14.39 11.65
CA ASN A 415 33.55 -14.15 10.83
C ASN A 415 32.86 -15.47 10.40
N ILE A 416 33.62 -16.48 9.98
CA ILE A 416 33.07 -17.79 9.63
C ILE A 416 32.41 -18.46 10.85
N PHE A 417 33.06 -18.40 12.01
CA PHE A 417 32.53 -18.98 13.25
C PHE A 417 31.16 -18.38 13.63
N ILE A 418 31.05 -17.05 13.62
CA ILE A 418 29.78 -16.37 13.89
C ILE A 418 28.70 -16.77 12.88
N MET A 419 29.06 -16.91 11.60
CA MET A 419 28.11 -17.30 10.55
C MET A 419 27.62 -18.74 10.73
N LEU A 420 28.49 -19.66 11.16
CA LEU A 420 28.09 -21.02 11.52
C LEU A 420 27.15 -21.05 12.73
N LEU A 421 27.38 -20.19 13.73
CA LEU A 421 26.47 -20.05 14.87
C LEU A 421 25.10 -19.50 14.46
N VAL A 422 25.05 -18.53 13.54
CA VAL A 422 23.78 -18.03 12.98
C VAL A 422 23.04 -19.16 12.25
N LEU A 423 23.75 -19.98 11.47
CA LEU A 423 23.16 -21.14 10.80
C LEU A 423 22.63 -22.18 11.80
N ALA A 424 23.40 -22.50 12.84
CA ALA A 424 22.98 -23.42 13.90
C ALA A 424 21.73 -22.90 14.64
N ASN A 425 21.66 -21.60 14.92
CA ASN A 425 20.47 -20.96 15.50
C ASN A 425 19.25 -21.09 14.58
N ALA A 426 19.43 -20.88 13.27
CA ALA A 426 18.33 -21.02 12.31
C ALA A 426 17.82 -22.46 12.23
N ILE A 427 18.70 -23.46 12.26
CA ILE A 427 18.34 -24.88 12.24
C ILE A 427 17.62 -25.29 13.54
N THR A 428 18.11 -24.83 14.70
CA THR A 428 17.46 -25.11 16.00
C THR A 428 16.09 -24.45 16.12
N ALA A 429 15.91 -23.24 15.60
CA ALA A 429 14.61 -22.59 15.49
C ALA A 429 13.67 -23.34 14.53
N ALA A 430 14.16 -23.77 13.36
CA ALA A 430 13.38 -24.54 12.38
C ALA A 430 13.00 -25.95 12.88
N GLY A 431 13.77 -26.52 13.81
CA GLY A 431 13.51 -27.81 14.44
C GLY A 431 12.33 -27.81 15.43
N GLN A 432 11.72 -26.65 15.70
CA GLN A 432 10.54 -26.55 16.55
C GLN A 432 9.31 -27.13 15.85
N HIS A 433 9.03 -28.41 16.09
CA HIS A 433 7.82 -29.07 15.60
C HIS A 433 6.70 -29.05 16.66
N PHE A 434 5.46 -28.79 16.21
CA PHE A 434 4.29 -28.78 17.09
C PHE A 434 3.88 -30.21 17.48
N ASN A 435 4.24 -30.63 18.69
CA ASN A 435 3.90 -31.95 19.22
C ASN A 435 2.59 -31.93 20.00
N HIS A 436 1.47 -32.25 19.33
CA HIS A 436 0.12 -32.33 19.93
C HIS A 436 0.04 -33.25 21.17
N HIS A 437 0.86 -34.31 21.24
CA HIS A 437 0.84 -35.26 22.36
C HIS A 437 1.44 -34.73 23.66
N ARG A 438 2.35 -33.75 23.60
CA ARG A 438 2.97 -33.16 24.81
C ARG A 438 2.03 -32.18 25.51
N VAL A 439 1.29 -31.39 24.75
CA VAL A 439 0.37 -30.35 25.28
C VAL A 439 -0.76 -30.95 26.14
N ARG A 440 -1.26 -32.15 25.80
CA ARG A 440 -2.40 -32.77 26.52
C ARG A 440 -2.07 -33.22 27.94
N HIS A 441 -0.80 -33.43 28.26
CA HIS A 441 -0.37 -33.77 29.63
C HIS A 441 -0.10 -32.55 30.51
N ASP A 442 0.07 -31.37 29.90
CA ASP A 442 0.68 -30.21 30.55
C ASP A 442 -0.32 -29.09 30.92
N GLU A 443 -1.61 -29.23 30.59
CA GLU A 443 -2.67 -28.28 30.99
C GLU A 443 -2.95 -28.29 32.50
N PHE A 444 -2.39 -29.25 33.25
CA PHE A 444 -2.58 -29.39 34.70
C PHE A 444 -1.59 -28.56 35.54
N ASP A 445 -0.41 -28.22 35.02
CA ASP A 445 0.63 -27.45 35.73
C ASP A 445 0.87 -26.12 35.00
N GLY A 446 0.27 -25.03 35.49
CA GLY A 446 0.32 -23.67 34.90
C GLY A 446 1.69 -22.97 34.89
N ASN A 447 2.79 -23.71 34.70
CA ASN A 447 4.14 -23.19 34.61
C ASN A 447 4.53 -22.95 33.14
N VAL A 448 4.98 -21.73 32.83
CA VAL A 448 5.56 -21.36 31.52
C VAL A 448 6.73 -22.29 31.23
N GLN A 449 6.54 -23.25 30.33
CA GLN A 449 7.50 -24.33 30.09
C GLN A 449 8.75 -23.77 29.38
N MET A 450 9.86 -23.72 30.13
CA MET A 450 11.18 -23.43 29.59
C MET A 450 11.70 -24.67 28.85
N ASP A 451 11.29 -24.83 27.60
CA ASP A 451 11.73 -25.94 26.76
C ASP A 451 13.25 -25.91 26.54
N GLY A 452 13.87 -27.05 26.22
CA GLY A 452 15.29 -27.09 25.79
C GLY A 452 15.59 -26.12 24.63
N PHE A 453 14.59 -25.83 23.79
CA PHE A 453 14.67 -24.83 22.74
C PHE A 453 14.75 -23.38 23.26
N TYR A 454 14.10 -23.06 24.38
CA TYR A 454 14.22 -21.76 25.01
C TYR A 454 15.65 -21.54 25.53
N PHE A 455 16.23 -22.55 26.20
CA PHE A 455 17.62 -22.48 26.67
C PHE A 455 18.62 -22.41 25.51
N ALA A 456 18.36 -23.10 24.40
CA ALA A 456 19.15 -22.98 23.18
C ALA A 456 19.08 -21.55 22.60
N GLU A 457 17.89 -21.00 22.41
CA GLU A 457 17.69 -19.63 21.88
C GLU A 457 18.33 -18.57 22.81
N LEU A 458 18.21 -18.75 24.13
CA LEU A 458 18.86 -17.90 25.12
C LEU A 458 20.39 -17.96 24.98
N SER A 459 20.95 -19.17 24.82
CA SER A 459 22.39 -19.38 24.66
C SER A 459 22.92 -18.67 23.41
N PHE A 460 22.25 -18.84 22.26
CA PHE A 460 22.62 -18.14 21.03
C PHE A 460 22.49 -16.61 21.17
N THR A 461 21.44 -16.13 21.83
CA THR A 461 21.21 -14.70 22.05
C THR A 461 22.32 -14.08 22.91
N ILE A 462 22.76 -14.76 23.96
CA ILE A 462 23.90 -14.31 24.79
C ILE A 462 25.17 -14.20 23.94
N VAL A 463 25.47 -15.21 23.12
CA VAL A 463 26.66 -15.20 22.26
C VAL A 463 26.63 -14.05 21.25
N PHE A 464 25.49 -13.77 20.61
CA PHE A 464 25.36 -12.64 19.68
C PHE A 464 25.42 -11.27 20.37
N ASN A 465 24.92 -11.15 21.60
CA ASN A 465 25.10 -9.92 22.38
C ASN A 465 26.56 -9.67 22.74
N LEU A 466 27.29 -10.73 23.12
CA LEU A 466 28.73 -10.64 23.38
C LEU A 466 29.51 -10.25 22.12
N GLU A 467 29.14 -10.80 20.96
CA GLU A 467 29.69 -10.42 19.66
C GLU A 467 29.48 -8.91 19.38
N ALA A 468 28.26 -8.41 19.58
CA ALA A 468 27.93 -7.00 19.37
C ALA A 468 28.66 -6.08 20.36
N ALA A 469 28.72 -6.45 21.65
CA ALA A 469 29.46 -5.72 22.66
C ALA A 469 30.96 -5.67 22.34
N PHE A 470 31.54 -6.78 21.90
CA PHE A 470 32.94 -6.86 21.46
C PHE A 470 33.20 -5.92 20.26
N LYS A 471 32.33 -5.92 19.25
CA LYS A 471 32.41 -5.00 18.10
C LYS A 471 32.33 -3.52 18.51
N ILE A 472 31.44 -3.17 19.43
CA ILE A 472 31.29 -1.80 19.96
C ILE A 472 32.55 -1.39 20.71
N TRP A 473 33.14 -2.30 21.49
CA TRP A 473 34.36 -2.04 22.25
C TRP A 473 35.57 -1.79 21.33
N CYS A 474 35.73 -2.60 20.27
CA CYS A 474 36.84 -2.45 19.31
C CYS A 474 36.72 -1.19 18.44
N LEU A 475 35.54 -0.93 17.86
CA LEU A 475 35.36 0.14 16.86
C LEU A 475 34.99 1.50 17.49
N GLY A 476 34.45 1.49 18.71
CA GLY A 476 33.83 2.65 19.35
C GLY A 476 32.42 2.93 18.84
N TRP A 477 31.57 3.50 19.70
CA TRP A 477 30.14 3.71 19.44
C TRP A 477 29.82 4.49 18.16
N ARG A 478 30.56 5.58 17.91
CA ARG A 478 30.32 6.45 16.74
C ARG A 478 30.62 5.75 15.42
N ALA A 479 31.71 5.00 15.34
CA ALA A 479 32.08 4.27 14.13
C ALA A 479 31.16 3.06 13.90
N TYR A 480 30.79 2.36 14.98
CA TYR A 480 29.81 1.28 14.94
C TYR A 480 28.46 1.77 14.40
N TRP A 481 27.93 2.87 14.95
CA TRP A 481 26.66 3.46 14.52
C TRP A 481 26.72 4.15 13.14
N SER A 482 27.89 4.34 12.53
CA SER A 482 27.96 4.90 11.17
C SER A 482 27.60 3.87 10.11
N ARG A 483 27.86 2.58 10.35
CA ARG A 483 27.69 1.50 9.36
C ARG A 483 26.28 0.88 9.43
N SER A 484 25.57 0.83 8.30
CA SER A 484 24.19 0.31 8.23
C SER A 484 24.04 -1.14 8.68
N LEU A 485 25.01 -2.00 8.34
CA LEU A 485 24.99 -3.42 8.72
C LEU A 485 25.11 -3.62 10.25
N PHE A 486 25.93 -2.81 10.91
CA PHE A 486 26.07 -2.87 12.37
C PHE A 486 24.85 -2.29 13.09
N LYS A 487 24.16 -1.30 12.51
CA LYS A 487 22.83 -0.87 13.00
C LYS A 487 21.82 -2.02 12.97
N PHE A 488 21.80 -2.80 11.88
CA PHE A 488 20.92 -3.96 11.75
C PHE A 488 21.27 -5.06 12.76
N GLU A 489 22.56 -5.39 12.91
CA GLU A 489 23.03 -6.36 13.92
C GLU A 489 22.64 -5.95 15.34
N LEU A 490 22.78 -4.66 15.70
CA LEU A 490 22.38 -4.15 17.01
C LEU A 490 20.86 -4.18 17.22
N MET A 491 20.08 -3.83 16.19
CA MET A 491 18.62 -3.94 16.22
C MET A 491 18.18 -5.39 16.47
N LEU A 492 18.81 -6.37 15.81
CA LEU A 492 18.54 -7.79 16.06
C LEU A 492 18.94 -8.21 17.47
N CYS A 493 20.06 -7.73 18.00
CA CYS A 493 20.48 -8.02 19.38
C CYS A 493 19.44 -7.52 20.39
N ILE A 494 19.02 -6.25 20.29
CA ILE A 494 17.98 -5.66 21.15
C ILE A 494 16.63 -6.36 20.97
N GLY A 495 16.25 -6.68 19.73
CA GLY A 495 15.00 -7.36 19.44
C GLY A 495 14.93 -8.77 20.02
N THR A 496 16.05 -9.50 19.94
CA THR A 496 16.11 -10.88 20.44
C THR A 496 16.35 -10.99 21.94
N THR A 497 17.01 -10.02 22.58
CA THR A 497 17.00 -9.94 24.05
C THR A 497 15.60 -9.70 24.58
N LEU A 498 14.81 -8.86 23.92
CA LEU A 498 13.40 -8.63 24.26
C LEU A 498 12.56 -9.90 24.05
N HIS A 499 12.80 -10.63 22.97
CA HIS A 499 12.15 -11.93 22.70
C HIS A 499 12.44 -12.99 23.77
N CYS A 500 13.64 -13.02 24.35
CA CYS A 500 14.00 -13.96 25.41
C CYS A 500 13.32 -13.67 26.76
N ILE A 501 12.58 -12.56 26.91
CA ILE A 501 11.79 -12.34 28.12
C ILE A 501 10.66 -13.39 28.16
N PRO A 502 10.45 -14.12 29.27
CA PRO A 502 9.48 -15.22 29.35
C PRO A 502 8.05 -14.84 28.93
N GLN A 503 7.63 -13.59 29.17
CA GLN A 503 6.32 -13.05 28.78
C GLN A 503 6.18 -12.79 27.27
N LEU A 504 7.30 -12.61 26.56
CA LEU A 504 7.35 -12.26 25.13
C LEU A 504 7.84 -13.42 24.26
N TYR A 505 8.27 -14.52 24.86
CA TYR A 505 8.68 -15.72 24.16
C TYR A 505 7.49 -16.32 23.39
N ARG A 506 7.70 -16.73 22.13
CA ARG A 506 6.66 -17.23 21.20
C ARG A 506 5.55 -16.24 20.82
N THR A 507 5.81 -14.94 20.94
CA THR A 507 4.94 -13.89 20.39
C THR A 507 5.49 -13.39 19.03
N GLU A 508 4.94 -12.29 18.51
CA GLU A 508 5.41 -11.62 17.29
C GLU A 508 6.92 -11.26 17.32
N PHE A 509 7.53 -11.19 18.51
CA PHE A 509 8.98 -10.96 18.64
C PHE A 509 9.84 -12.10 18.09
N THR A 510 9.26 -13.28 17.85
CA THR A 510 9.92 -14.40 17.14
C THR A 510 10.41 -14.00 15.74
N TYR A 511 9.74 -13.05 15.06
CA TYR A 511 10.20 -12.55 13.76
C TYR A 511 11.61 -11.96 13.83
N LEU A 512 11.96 -11.27 14.92
CA LEU A 512 13.30 -10.69 15.09
C LEU A 512 14.38 -11.77 15.29
N SER A 513 14.02 -12.91 15.89
CA SER A 513 14.89 -14.08 15.97
C SER A 513 15.13 -14.69 14.59
N VAL A 514 14.07 -14.92 13.81
CA VAL A 514 14.16 -15.48 12.45
C VAL A 514 14.97 -14.58 11.51
N MET A 515 14.81 -13.25 11.63
CA MET A 515 15.55 -12.27 10.82
C MET A 515 17.08 -12.33 10.99
N ARG A 516 17.61 -13.05 11.98
CA ARG A 516 19.06 -13.34 12.08
C ARG A 516 19.58 -14.07 10.85
N ILE A 517 18.77 -14.87 10.17
CA ILE A 517 19.17 -15.60 8.96
C ILE A 517 19.62 -14.67 7.83
N VAL A 518 19.15 -13.42 7.81
CA VAL A 518 19.57 -12.38 6.85
C VAL A 518 21.07 -12.09 6.95
N ARG A 519 21.69 -12.33 8.13
CA ARG A 519 23.15 -12.20 8.29
C ARG A 519 23.92 -13.17 7.38
N LEU A 520 23.32 -14.32 7.00
CA LEU A 520 23.92 -15.30 6.10
C LEU A 520 24.19 -14.76 4.69
N ILE A 521 23.56 -13.66 4.29
CA ILE A 521 23.84 -13.00 3.00
C ILE A 521 25.33 -12.66 2.85
N LYS A 522 26.01 -12.32 3.96
CA LYS A 522 27.46 -12.02 3.98
C LYS A 522 28.35 -13.23 3.71
N ALA A 523 27.81 -14.46 3.72
CA ALA A 523 28.60 -15.65 3.37
C ALA A 523 28.93 -15.68 1.88
N SER A 524 28.07 -15.06 1.04
CA SER A 524 28.23 -15.06 -0.41
C SER A 524 28.32 -13.62 -0.92
N PRO A 525 29.52 -13.14 -1.32
CA PRO A 525 29.66 -11.81 -1.91
C PRO A 525 28.87 -11.67 -3.21
N MET A 526 28.68 -12.77 -3.96
CA MET A 526 27.83 -12.78 -5.15
C MET A 526 26.36 -12.50 -4.81
N LEU A 527 25.83 -13.10 -3.73
CA LEU A 527 24.46 -12.87 -3.28
C LEU A 527 24.30 -11.45 -2.72
N GLU A 528 25.29 -10.98 -1.95
CA GLU A 528 25.32 -9.61 -1.42
C GLU A 528 25.27 -8.58 -2.56
N ASP A 529 26.16 -8.71 -3.55
CA ASP A 529 26.18 -7.84 -4.73
C ASP A 529 24.88 -7.91 -5.53
N PHE A 530 24.32 -9.11 -5.67
CA PHE A 530 23.04 -9.31 -6.35
C PHE A 530 21.88 -8.63 -5.60
N CYS A 531 21.80 -8.76 -4.28
CA CYS A 531 20.82 -8.07 -3.45
C CYS A 531 20.95 -6.55 -3.56
N PHE A 532 22.18 -6.01 -3.51
CA PHE A 532 22.40 -4.57 -3.69
C PHE A 532 22.01 -4.10 -5.10
N LYS A 533 22.25 -4.91 -6.14
CA LYS A 533 21.83 -4.61 -7.52
C LYS A 533 20.31 -4.66 -7.70
N ILE A 534 19.63 -5.66 -7.14
CA ILE A 534 18.16 -5.81 -7.24
C ILE A 534 17.44 -4.70 -6.49
N PHE A 535 17.76 -4.51 -5.21
CA PHE A 535 17.06 -3.51 -4.40
C PHE A 535 17.45 -2.09 -4.77
N GLY A 536 18.64 -1.92 -5.39
CA GLY A 536 19.13 -0.65 -5.88
C GLY A 536 19.16 0.42 -4.79
N PRO A 537 18.99 1.71 -5.14
CA PRO A 537 18.85 2.76 -4.14
C PRO A 537 17.55 2.55 -3.34
N GLY A 538 17.67 2.30 -2.03
CA GLY A 538 16.52 2.03 -1.15
C GLY A 538 15.43 3.13 -1.16
N LYS A 539 15.77 4.36 -1.55
CA LYS A 539 14.79 5.44 -1.77
C LYS A 539 13.79 5.13 -2.88
N LYS A 540 14.19 4.44 -3.96
CA LYS A 540 13.31 4.11 -5.09
C LYS A 540 12.37 2.97 -4.73
N LEU A 541 12.91 1.85 -4.24
CA LEU A 541 12.12 0.70 -3.83
C LEU A 541 11.20 1.05 -2.65
N GLY A 542 11.72 1.74 -1.63
CA GLY A 542 10.93 2.17 -0.49
C GLY A 542 9.79 3.12 -0.87
N SER A 543 9.99 3.98 -1.88
CA SER A 543 8.93 4.83 -2.41
C SER A 543 7.85 4.04 -3.17
N LEU A 544 8.23 2.98 -3.89
CA LEU A 544 7.28 2.10 -4.58
C LEU A 544 6.46 1.28 -3.57
N VAL A 545 7.13 0.68 -2.57
CA VAL A 545 6.45 -0.07 -1.50
C VAL A 545 5.52 0.84 -0.70
N LEU A 546 5.97 2.05 -0.34
CA LEU A 546 5.11 3.03 0.32
C LEU A 546 3.89 3.38 -0.54
N PHE A 547 4.07 3.56 -1.85
CA PHE A 547 2.96 3.84 -2.76
C PHE A 547 1.96 2.69 -2.82
N THR A 548 2.42 1.45 -2.96
CA THR A 548 1.54 0.28 -3.02
C THR A 548 0.80 0.07 -1.71
N THR A 549 1.47 0.20 -0.56
CA THR A 549 0.83 0.16 0.76
C THR A 549 -0.20 1.27 0.92
N CYS A 550 0.12 2.52 0.52
CA CYS A 550 -0.84 3.61 0.58
C CYS A 550 -2.06 3.37 -0.32
N LEU A 551 -1.84 2.86 -1.53
CA LEU A 551 -2.93 2.53 -2.45
C LEU A 551 -3.83 1.45 -1.86
N LEU A 552 -3.25 0.37 -1.32
CA LEU A 552 -3.97 -0.70 -0.64
C LEU A 552 -4.81 -0.16 0.52
N VAL A 553 -4.22 0.65 1.40
CA VAL A 553 -4.98 1.23 2.53
C VAL A 553 -6.12 2.13 2.04
N ILE A 554 -5.92 2.93 1.00
CA ILE A 554 -6.99 3.76 0.40
C ILE A 554 -8.09 2.87 -0.19
N THR A 555 -7.76 1.85 -0.97
CA THR A 555 -8.75 0.97 -1.60
C THR A 555 -9.50 0.14 -0.56
N SER A 556 -8.82 -0.37 0.47
CA SER A 556 -9.42 -1.15 1.55
C SER A 556 -10.33 -0.29 2.43
N THR A 557 -9.94 0.93 2.76
CA THR A 557 -10.84 1.84 3.51
C THR A 557 -12.01 2.34 2.66
N PHE A 558 -11.81 2.55 1.36
CA PHE A 558 -12.88 2.90 0.43
C PHE A 558 -13.91 1.77 0.32
N SER A 559 -13.47 0.52 0.12
CA SER A 559 -14.36 -0.64 0.04
C SER A 559 -15.04 -0.94 1.38
N LEU A 560 -14.33 -0.76 2.51
CA LEU A 560 -14.90 -0.86 3.84
C LEU A 560 -16.09 0.09 4.01
N GLN A 561 -15.93 1.38 3.70
CA GLN A 561 -17.01 2.36 3.85
C GLN A 561 -18.15 2.14 2.85
N LEU A 562 -17.86 1.56 1.68
CA LEU A 562 -18.87 1.23 0.68
C LEU A 562 -19.72 0.03 1.07
N PHE A 563 -19.17 -0.96 1.80
CA PHE A 563 -19.86 -2.21 2.09
C PHE A 563 -20.20 -2.45 3.57
N CYS A 564 -19.68 -1.65 4.51
CA CYS A 564 -19.87 -1.86 5.95
C CYS A 564 -21.34 -1.87 6.41
N PHE A 565 -22.25 -1.21 5.67
CA PHE A 565 -23.66 -1.15 6.02
C PHE A 565 -24.44 -2.42 5.62
N PHE A 566 -23.93 -3.24 4.69
CA PHE A 566 -24.64 -4.42 4.17
C PHE A 566 -25.00 -5.43 5.26
N GLN A 567 -24.27 -5.41 6.37
CA GLN A 567 -24.51 -6.27 7.50
C GLN A 567 -25.85 -6.04 8.21
N ALA A 568 -26.41 -4.84 8.05
CA ALA A 568 -27.74 -4.54 8.56
C ALA A 568 -28.83 -5.29 7.79
N PHE A 569 -28.52 -5.70 6.55
CA PHE A 569 -29.38 -6.46 5.66
C PHE A 569 -29.10 -7.96 5.76
N ASP A 570 -27.83 -8.36 5.68
CA ASP A 570 -27.40 -9.77 5.75
C ASP A 570 -26.34 -9.97 6.84
N LYS A 571 -26.66 -10.80 7.85
CA LYS A 571 -25.76 -11.04 8.99
C LYS A 571 -24.57 -11.94 8.62
N ASP A 572 -24.66 -12.70 7.54
CA ASP A 572 -23.62 -13.66 7.13
C ASP A 572 -22.53 -13.00 6.27
N PHE A 573 -22.74 -11.74 5.86
CA PHE A 573 -21.77 -10.99 5.07
C PHE A 573 -20.62 -10.45 5.92
N ASP A 574 -19.56 -11.24 6.09
CA ASP A 574 -18.48 -10.96 7.04
C ASP A 574 -17.20 -10.34 6.43
N ARG A 575 -17.14 -10.17 5.10
CA ARG A 575 -15.90 -9.77 4.39
C ARG A 575 -15.51 -8.30 4.59
N PHE A 576 -16.47 -7.41 4.79
CA PHE A 576 -16.25 -5.95 4.88
C PHE A 576 -16.74 -5.32 6.19
N GLU A 577 -16.70 -6.05 7.31
CA GLU A 577 -17.18 -5.52 8.60
C GLU A 577 -16.16 -4.63 9.33
N THR A 578 -14.88 -5.00 9.26
CA THR A 578 -13.79 -4.34 9.98
C THR A 578 -12.59 -4.13 9.08
N PHE A 579 -11.79 -3.10 9.37
CA PHE A 579 -10.60 -2.78 8.57
C PHE A 579 -9.61 -3.96 8.43
N PRO A 580 -9.30 -4.75 9.48
CA PRO A 580 -8.39 -5.89 9.33
C PRO A 580 -8.90 -7.03 8.45
N LYS A 581 -10.21 -7.16 8.23
CA LYS A 581 -10.78 -8.16 7.31
C LYS A 581 -10.69 -7.73 5.84
N VAL A 582 -10.62 -6.42 5.60
CA VAL A 582 -10.58 -5.81 4.26
C VAL A 582 -9.15 -5.52 3.78
N CYS A 583 -8.24 -5.30 4.72
CA CYS A 583 -6.81 -5.13 4.46
C CYS A 583 -6.12 -6.48 4.32
#